data_AF-A0A7L3LED9-F1
#
_entry.id   AF-A0A7L3LED9-F1
#
_cell.length_a   1.000
_cell.length_b   1.000
_cell.length_c   1.000
_cell.angle_alpha   90.00
_cell.angle_beta   90.00
_cell.angle_gamma   90.00
#
_symmetry.space_group_name_H-M   'P 1'
#
loop_
_entity.id
_entity.type
_entity.pdbx_description
1 polymer ?
#
loop_
_entity_poly.entity_id
_entity_poly.type
_entity_poly.pdbx_seq_one_letter_code
_entity_poly.pdbx_strand_id
1 'polypeptide(L)'
;TGAMADPPRYFSAAEVRSRCAQGACLVRCRRRLYDLSGFVRLHPGGEQLLRRRAGTDVSSALDGPPHRHSANARRWLEQYYLGEMESGEEQPQNHADTSQFSAWCQHKVWVSQGYNLYLLSQDLVDWRKPLLWQVGYLGEKYDEWVHQPVDRPIRLFHSDILEYLSKTSWYVVFLVWTPVVLYLSWFSYTSLAQGNTRLFSTFTT
;
A
#
# COMPACT_ATOMS: atom_id res chain seq x y z
N THR A 1 -5.79 11.17 -28.21
CA THR A 1 -4.66 12.12 -28.06
C THR A 1 -3.59 11.43 -27.25
N GLY A 2 -2.51 10.99 -27.90
CA GLY A 2 -1.47 10.17 -27.28
C GLY A 2 -0.62 11.00 -26.33
N ALA A 3 -0.67 10.69 -25.03
CA ALA A 3 0.29 11.22 -24.08
C ALA A 3 1.67 10.63 -24.40
N MET A 4 2.59 11.46 -24.89
CA MET A 4 4.01 11.08 -25.00
C MET A 4 4.54 10.84 -23.59
N ALA A 5 5.02 9.63 -23.33
CA ALA A 5 5.59 9.24 -22.05
C ALA A 5 6.91 9.99 -21.80
N ASP A 6 7.12 10.45 -20.56
CA ASP A 6 8.40 11.04 -20.17
C ASP A 6 9.50 9.96 -20.22
N PRO A 7 10.71 10.29 -20.72
CA PRO A 7 11.80 9.34 -20.78
C PRO A 7 12.23 8.88 -19.38
N PRO A 8 12.74 7.64 -19.22
CA PRO A 8 13.22 7.16 -17.93
C PRO A 8 14.35 8.06 -17.44
N ARG A 9 14.27 8.45 -16.16
CA ARG A 9 15.31 9.23 -15.50
C ARG A 9 16.52 8.35 -15.22
N TYR A 10 17.70 8.83 -15.59
CA TYR A 10 18.97 8.18 -15.30
C TYR A 10 19.60 8.75 -14.02
N PHE A 11 20.27 7.89 -13.26
CA PHE A 11 20.91 8.22 -12.00
C PHE A 11 22.36 7.75 -11.97
N SER A 12 23.26 8.63 -11.54
CA SER A 12 24.67 8.28 -11.33
C SER A 12 24.88 7.58 -9.98
N ALA A 13 25.93 6.76 -9.88
CA ALA A 13 26.30 6.12 -8.61
C ALA A 13 26.69 7.13 -7.51
N ALA A 14 27.14 8.34 -7.90
CA ALA A 14 27.41 9.42 -6.95
C ALA A 14 26.11 10.02 -6.38
N GLU A 15 25.10 10.25 -7.23
CA GLU A 15 23.79 10.75 -6.81
C GLU A 15 23.10 9.78 -5.85
N VAL A 16 23.10 8.48 -6.17
CA VAL A 16 22.51 7.45 -5.30
C VAL A 16 23.18 7.42 -3.92
N ARG A 17 24.52 7.44 -3.88
CA ARG A 17 25.27 7.47 -2.61
C ARG A 17 24.97 8.71 -1.78
N SER A 18 24.87 9.87 -2.41
CA SER A 18 24.51 11.13 -1.75
C SER A 18 23.12 11.06 -1.11
N ARG A 19 22.13 10.55 -1.83
CA ARG A 19 20.76 10.36 -1.30
C ARG A 19 20.71 9.32 -0.19
N CYS A 20 21.46 8.23 -0.30
CA CYS A 20 21.58 7.25 0.78
C CYS A 20 22.19 7.86 2.05
N ALA A 21 23.19 8.73 1.91
CA ALA A 21 23.79 9.45 3.04
C ALA A 21 22.81 10.42 3.72
N GLN A 22 21.83 10.95 2.97
CA GLN A 22 20.74 11.77 3.51
C GLN A 22 19.64 10.93 4.20
N GLY A 23 19.77 9.60 4.23
CA GLY A 23 18.84 8.68 4.89
C GLY A 23 17.80 8.04 3.97
N ALA A 24 17.86 8.27 2.66
CA ALA A 24 17.01 7.57 1.70
C ALA A 24 17.42 6.09 1.56
N CYS A 25 16.46 5.19 1.44
CA CYS A 25 16.71 3.76 1.25
C CYS A 25 16.59 3.40 -0.23
N LEU A 26 17.59 3.78 -1.02
CA LEU A 26 17.65 3.43 -2.44
C LEU A 26 18.27 2.05 -2.62
N VAL A 27 17.68 1.20 -3.46
CA VAL A 27 18.24 -0.11 -3.79
C VAL A 27 18.32 -0.29 -5.30
N ARG A 28 19.36 -0.97 -5.76
CA ARG A 28 19.53 -1.32 -7.17
C ARG A 28 19.09 -2.76 -7.37
N CYS A 29 18.36 -3.04 -8.45
CA CYS A 29 18.15 -4.40 -8.94
C CYS A 29 18.52 -4.43 -10.42
N ARG A 30 19.67 -5.02 -10.73
CA ARG A 30 20.28 -5.00 -12.06
C ARG A 30 20.51 -3.55 -12.53
N ARG A 31 19.87 -3.12 -13.63
CA ARG A 31 19.96 -1.75 -14.18
C ARG A 31 18.96 -0.76 -13.59
N ARG A 32 17.98 -1.25 -12.81
CA ARG A 32 16.88 -0.43 -12.29
C ARG A 32 17.14 0.03 -10.86
N LEU A 33 16.72 1.25 -10.57
CA LEU A 33 16.83 1.90 -9.27
C LEU A 33 15.44 2.05 -8.65
N TYR A 34 15.34 1.74 -7.35
CA TYR A 34 14.09 1.77 -6.60
C TYR A 34 14.27 2.57 -5.30
N ASP A 35 13.26 3.35 -4.93
CA ASP A 35 13.21 4.10 -3.69
C ASP A 35 12.30 3.42 -2.66
N LEU A 36 12.90 2.64 -1.77
CA LEU A 36 12.18 1.90 -0.75
C LEU A 36 11.99 2.70 0.54
N SER A 37 12.30 4.00 0.57
CA SER A 37 12.23 4.82 1.79
C SER A 37 10.87 4.75 2.49
N GLY A 38 9.78 4.74 1.72
CA GLY A 38 8.41 4.56 2.24
C GLY A 38 8.07 3.10 2.62
N PHE A 39 8.70 2.12 1.97
CA PHE A 39 8.46 0.69 2.19
C PHE A 39 9.25 0.10 3.36
N VAL A 40 10.34 0.74 3.79
CA VAL A 40 11.27 0.17 4.79
C VAL A 40 10.55 -0.35 6.04
N ARG A 41 9.51 0.36 6.51
CA ARG A 41 8.74 0.02 7.71
C ARG A 41 7.73 -1.10 7.51
N LEU A 42 7.33 -1.35 6.27
CA LEU A 42 6.33 -2.37 5.90
C LEU A 42 6.99 -3.70 5.52
N HIS A 43 8.33 -3.74 5.44
CA HIS A 43 9.07 -4.92 5.02
C HIS A 43 8.95 -6.07 6.06
N PRO A 44 8.39 -7.24 5.67
CA PRO A 44 8.21 -8.37 6.60
C PRO A 44 9.50 -8.94 7.18
N GLY A 45 10.63 -8.80 6.47
CA GLY A 45 11.95 -9.22 6.94
C GLY A 45 12.67 -8.20 7.84
N GLY A 46 11.98 -7.10 8.20
CA GLY A 46 12.49 -6.04 9.06
C GLY A 46 13.23 -4.93 8.32
N GLU A 47 13.17 -3.73 8.89
CA GLU A 47 13.75 -2.49 8.37
C GLU A 47 15.29 -2.53 8.29
N GLN A 48 15.94 -3.17 9.28
CA GLN A 48 17.39 -3.18 9.40
C GLN A 48 18.08 -3.83 8.19
N LEU A 49 17.47 -4.86 7.60
CA LEU A 49 18.04 -5.57 6.46
C LEU A 49 18.08 -4.68 5.21
N LEU A 50 17.02 -3.92 4.95
CA LEU A 50 16.93 -2.99 3.83
C LEU A 50 17.90 -1.82 4.01
N ARG A 51 17.95 -1.23 5.21
CA ARG A 51 18.89 -0.13 5.51
C ARG A 51 20.35 -0.54 5.34
N ARG A 52 20.73 -1.74 5.78
CA ARG A 52 22.10 -2.28 5.59
C ARG A 52 22.47 -2.46 4.12
N ARG A 53 21.49 -2.68 3.24
CA ARG A 53 21.68 -2.89 1.80
C ARG A 53 21.36 -1.65 0.97
N ALA A 54 21.10 -0.51 1.60
CA ALA A 54 20.88 0.75 0.89
C ALA A 54 22.12 1.12 0.06
N GLY A 55 21.91 1.54 -1.19
CA GLY A 55 22.95 1.86 -2.16
C GLY A 55 23.61 0.65 -2.84
N THR A 56 23.19 -0.58 -2.51
CA THR A 56 23.77 -1.82 -3.09
C THR A 56 22.82 -2.51 -4.07
N ASP A 57 23.35 -3.50 -4.80
CA ASP A 57 22.53 -4.38 -5.63
C ASP A 57 21.85 -5.47 -4.78
N VAL A 58 20.53 -5.50 -4.83
CA VAL A 58 19.70 -6.48 -4.12
C VAL A 58 19.21 -7.60 -5.02
N SER A 59 19.63 -7.67 -6.29
CA SER A 59 19.25 -8.75 -7.22
C SER A 59 19.52 -10.14 -6.65
N SER A 60 20.71 -10.39 -6.11
CA SER A 60 21.04 -11.68 -5.48
C SER A 60 20.28 -11.90 -4.18
N ALA A 61 20.07 -10.83 -3.39
CA ALA A 61 19.36 -10.90 -2.12
C ALA A 61 17.86 -11.22 -2.28
N LEU A 62 17.24 -10.83 -3.42
CA LEU A 62 15.86 -11.19 -3.76
C LEU A 62 15.70 -12.69 -4.00
N ASP A 63 16.69 -13.32 -4.63
CA ASP A 63 16.68 -14.75 -4.94
C ASP A 63 17.20 -15.63 -3.79
N GLY A 64 17.88 -15.02 -2.80
CA GLY A 64 18.36 -15.64 -1.56
C GLY A 64 19.86 -15.94 -1.58
N PRO A 65 20.50 -16.18 -0.42
CA PRO A 65 19.95 -16.34 0.95
C PRO A 65 19.63 -15.01 1.66
N PRO A 66 18.74 -14.96 2.70
CA PRO A 66 18.22 -16.05 3.54
C PRO A 66 16.87 -16.66 3.15
N HIS A 67 16.08 -16.02 2.29
CA HIS A 67 14.86 -16.60 1.73
C HIS A 67 14.64 -16.04 0.31
N ARG A 68 13.94 -16.81 -0.52
CA ARG A 68 13.60 -16.41 -1.89
C ARG A 68 12.30 -15.63 -1.89
N HIS A 69 12.31 -14.45 -2.49
CA HIS A 69 11.12 -13.60 -2.60
C HIS A 69 10.16 -14.15 -3.67
N SER A 70 8.86 -14.09 -3.38
CA SER A 70 7.79 -14.54 -4.28
C SER A 70 7.63 -13.60 -5.50
N ALA A 71 6.87 -14.02 -6.51
CA ALA A 71 6.54 -13.15 -7.64
C ALA A 71 5.81 -11.86 -7.19
N ASN A 72 4.96 -11.98 -6.17
CA ASN A 72 4.23 -10.85 -5.57
C ASN A 72 5.16 -9.83 -4.90
N ALA A 73 6.22 -10.28 -4.23
CA ALA A 73 7.22 -9.38 -3.66
C ALA A 73 7.98 -8.59 -4.76
N ARG A 74 8.26 -9.23 -5.91
CA ARG A 74 8.85 -8.52 -7.07
C ARG A 74 7.87 -7.50 -7.67
N ARG A 75 6.56 -7.77 -7.63
CA ARG A 75 5.54 -6.79 -8.04
C ARG A 75 5.49 -5.58 -7.10
N TRP A 76 5.69 -5.77 -5.79
CA TRP A 76 5.81 -4.65 -4.84
C TRP A 76 7.01 -3.77 -5.15
N LEU A 77 8.17 -4.37 -5.42
CA LEU A 77 9.37 -3.61 -5.76
C LEU A 77 9.13 -2.66 -6.95
N GLU A 78 8.39 -3.10 -7.98
CA GLU A 78 8.07 -2.28 -9.16
C GLU A 78 7.20 -1.05 -8.84
N GLN A 79 6.49 -1.00 -7.71
CA GLN A 79 5.76 0.19 -7.25
C GLN A 79 6.70 1.33 -6.87
N TYR A 80 7.89 0.98 -6.38
CA TYR A 80 8.90 1.92 -5.88
C TYR A 80 9.96 2.26 -6.92
N TYR A 81 9.72 1.98 -8.19
CA TYR A 81 10.68 2.26 -9.26
C TYR A 81 10.91 3.77 -9.41
N LEU A 82 12.18 4.17 -9.47
CA LEU A 82 12.59 5.57 -9.60
C LEU A 82 13.19 5.87 -10.99
N GLY A 83 13.95 4.95 -11.57
CA GLY A 83 14.64 5.16 -12.84
C GLY A 83 15.68 4.09 -13.15
N GLU A 84 16.55 4.38 -14.11
CA GLU A 84 17.67 3.51 -14.48
C GLU A 84 19.00 4.08 -13.99
N MET A 85 19.98 3.21 -13.78
CA MET A 85 21.36 3.62 -13.52
C MET A 85 22.04 4.01 -14.82
N GLU A 86 22.83 5.09 -14.79
CA GLU A 86 23.73 5.41 -15.90
C GLU A 86 24.70 4.24 -16.14
N SER A 87 24.87 3.84 -17.39
CA SER A 87 25.95 2.93 -17.76
C SER A 87 27.25 3.68 -17.61
N GLY A 88 27.97 3.45 -16.50
CA GLY A 88 29.41 3.71 -16.48
C GLY A 88 30.06 2.94 -17.64
N GLU A 89 31.14 3.48 -18.18
CA GLU A 89 31.95 2.89 -19.26
C GLU A 89 32.60 1.55 -18.87
N GLU A 90 31.80 0.53 -18.56
CA GLU A 90 32.26 -0.84 -18.38
C GLU A 90 31.73 -1.72 -19.52
N GLN A 91 32.71 -2.38 -20.16
CA GLN A 91 32.70 -3.10 -21.42
C GLN A 91 31.57 -4.13 -21.62
N PRO A 92 31.25 -4.46 -22.89
CA PRO A 92 30.14 -5.35 -23.25
C PRO A 92 30.46 -6.80 -22.85
N GLN A 93 29.76 -7.32 -21.84
CA GLN A 93 29.74 -8.75 -21.57
C GLN A 93 28.60 -9.42 -22.34
N ASN A 94 29.00 -9.98 -23.49
CA ASN A 94 28.47 -11.13 -24.22
C ASN A 94 26.97 -11.45 -24.16
N HIS A 95 26.38 -11.36 -25.35
CA HIS A 95 25.07 -11.84 -25.76
C HIS A 95 24.85 -13.33 -25.48
N ALA A 96 23.82 -13.64 -24.69
CA ALA A 96 23.04 -14.89 -24.82
C ALA A 96 21.60 -14.78 -24.27
N ASP A 97 21.29 -13.80 -23.39
CA ASP A 97 19.95 -13.68 -22.77
C ASP A 97 19.12 -12.48 -23.27
N THR A 98 19.55 -11.82 -24.35
CA THR A 98 18.90 -10.59 -24.87
C THR A 98 17.56 -10.86 -25.57
N SER A 99 17.27 -12.10 -25.99
CA SER A 99 16.06 -12.42 -26.77
C SER A 99 14.78 -12.55 -25.93
N GLN A 100 14.89 -12.90 -24.64
CA GLN A 100 13.71 -13.02 -23.76
C GLN A 100 13.47 -11.74 -22.94
N PHE A 101 14.48 -10.87 -22.82
CA PHE A 101 14.41 -9.62 -22.05
C PHE A 101 13.82 -8.45 -22.86
N SER A 102 14.03 -8.43 -24.18
CA SER A 102 13.50 -7.38 -25.07
C SER A 102 11.98 -7.44 -25.27
N ALA A 103 11.38 -8.63 -25.13
CA ALA A 103 9.93 -8.81 -25.17
C ALA A 103 9.21 -8.18 -23.95
N TRP A 104 9.92 -7.97 -22.83
CA TRP A 104 9.38 -7.36 -21.61
C TRP A 104 9.49 -5.82 -21.57
N CYS A 105 10.14 -5.21 -22.56
CA CYS A 105 10.44 -3.77 -22.59
C CYS A 105 9.55 -2.95 -23.53
N GLN A 106 8.71 -3.57 -24.35
CA GLN A 106 7.97 -2.86 -25.40
C GLN A 106 6.69 -2.13 -24.96
N HIS A 107 6.31 -2.20 -23.69
CA HIS A 107 5.07 -1.55 -23.25
C HIS A 107 5.21 -0.59 -22.06
N LYS A 108 6.42 -0.26 -21.56
CA LYS A 108 6.64 0.52 -20.32
C LYS A 108 6.39 2.03 -20.44
N VAL A 109 5.11 2.41 -20.30
CA VAL A 109 4.63 3.81 -20.22
C VAL A 109 4.82 4.38 -18.80
N TRP A 110 5.46 5.54 -18.69
CA TRP A 110 5.71 6.28 -17.44
C TRP A 110 4.86 7.55 -17.38
N VAL A 111 4.28 7.85 -16.21
CA VAL A 111 3.59 9.12 -15.93
C VAL A 111 4.20 9.74 -14.67
N SER A 112 4.55 11.02 -14.73
CA SER A 112 5.33 11.80 -13.75
C SER A 112 4.60 12.18 -12.44
N GLN A 113 3.60 11.41 -12.01
CA GLN A 113 2.86 11.66 -10.77
C GLN A 113 2.76 10.41 -9.88
N GLY A 114 3.89 9.81 -9.50
CA GLY A 114 3.95 8.85 -8.39
C GLY A 114 3.14 7.54 -8.53
N TYR A 115 2.49 7.30 -9.67
CA TYR A 115 1.84 6.04 -10.00
C TYR A 115 2.47 5.46 -11.27
N ASN A 116 3.02 4.26 -11.16
CA ASN A 116 3.49 3.52 -12.32
C ASN A 116 2.26 3.05 -13.12
N LEU A 117 2.13 3.46 -14.39
CA LEU A 117 1.01 3.09 -15.25
C LEU A 117 0.88 1.56 -15.42
N TYR A 118 1.98 0.81 -15.19
CA TYR A 118 1.96 -0.66 -15.18
C TYR A 118 1.09 -1.24 -14.08
N LEU A 119 1.17 -0.68 -12.88
CA LEU A 119 0.35 -1.16 -11.78
C LEU A 119 -1.12 -0.83 -12.02
N LEU A 120 -1.43 0.32 -12.62
CA LEU A 120 -2.80 0.64 -13.01
C LEU A 120 -3.35 -0.36 -14.05
N SER A 121 -2.49 -0.91 -14.93
CA SER A 121 -2.90 -1.89 -15.94
C SER A 121 -3.03 -3.34 -15.42
N GLN A 122 -2.43 -3.65 -14.27
CA GLN A 122 -2.52 -4.98 -13.63
C GLN A 122 -3.50 -5.01 -12.44
N ASP A 123 -3.86 -3.85 -11.91
CA ASP A 123 -4.90 -3.71 -10.90
C ASP A 123 -6.25 -4.09 -11.52
N LEU A 124 -6.92 -5.11 -10.98
CA LEU A 124 -8.24 -5.53 -11.46
C LEU A 124 -9.35 -4.51 -11.13
N VAL A 125 -9.04 -3.56 -10.26
CA VAL A 125 -10.00 -2.62 -9.67
C VAL A 125 -9.43 -1.20 -9.74
N ASP A 126 -10.28 -0.24 -10.08
CA ASP A 126 -9.92 1.17 -10.09
C ASP A 126 -9.83 1.72 -8.66
N TRP A 127 -8.62 1.86 -8.12
CA TRP A 127 -8.37 2.42 -6.79
C TRP A 127 -8.77 3.90 -6.62
N ARG A 128 -9.00 4.62 -7.71
CA ARG A 128 -9.51 6.01 -7.68
C ARG A 128 -11.01 6.08 -7.43
N LYS A 129 -11.72 4.97 -7.65
CA LYS A 129 -13.17 4.86 -7.52
C LYS A 129 -13.48 4.02 -6.27
N PRO A 130 -14.68 4.17 -5.69
CA PRO A 130 -15.09 3.38 -4.53
C PRO A 130 -15.16 1.89 -4.86
N LEU A 131 -14.59 1.07 -3.98
CA LEU A 131 -14.34 -0.34 -4.26
C LEU A 131 -15.55 -1.24 -4.06
N LEU A 132 -16.50 -0.88 -3.18
CA LEU A 132 -17.55 -1.80 -2.73
C LEU A 132 -18.30 -2.46 -3.90
N TRP A 133 -18.69 -1.66 -4.88
CA TRP A 133 -19.38 -2.15 -6.07
C TRP A 133 -18.44 -2.86 -7.04
N GLN A 134 -17.22 -2.34 -7.23
CA GLN A 134 -16.26 -2.93 -8.15
C GLN A 134 -15.83 -4.33 -7.73
N VAL A 135 -15.58 -4.52 -6.44
CA VAL A 135 -15.22 -5.82 -5.85
C VAL A 135 -16.39 -6.80 -5.93
N GLY A 136 -17.63 -6.32 -5.79
CA GLY A 136 -18.83 -7.13 -6.00
C GLY A 136 -18.95 -7.70 -7.43
N TYR A 137 -18.46 -6.98 -8.44
CA TYR A 137 -18.49 -7.42 -9.84
C TYR A 137 -17.27 -8.26 -10.27
N LEU A 138 -16.29 -8.49 -9.39
CA LEU A 138 -15.05 -9.21 -9.74
C LEU A 138 -15.26 -10.71 -9.98
N GLY A 139 -16.26 -11.31 -9.33
CA GLY A 139 -16.61 -12.74 -9.49
C GLY A 139 -15.41 -13.66 -9.25
N GLU A 140 -15.12 -14.55 -10.21
CA GLU A 140 -13.99 -15.48 -10.18
C GLU A 140 -12.61 -14.81 -10.02
N LYS A 141 -12.48 -13.54 -10.40
CA LYS A 141 -11.22 -12.80 -10.28
C LYS A 141 -11.00 -12.21 -8.88
N TYR A 142 -11.98 -12.34 -7.99
CA TYR A 142 -11.88 -11.91 -6.59
C TYR A 142 -10.72 -12.60 -5.88
N ASP A 143 -10.51 -13.90 -6.12
CA ASP A 143 -9.44 -14.66 -5.48
C ASP A 143 -8.06 -14.15 -5.90
N GLU A 144 -7.87 -13.83 -7.17
CA GLU A 144 -6.60 -13.22 -7.61
C GLU A 144 -6.40 -11.86 -6.96
N TRP A 145 -7.45 -11.02 -6.92
CA TRP A 145 -7.40 -9.67 -6.35
C TRP A 145 -7.12 -9.65 -4.85
N VAL A 146 -7.73 -10.52 -4.05
CA VAL A 146 -7.50 -10.53 -2.59
C VAL A 146 -6.07 -10.94 -2.23
N HIS A 147 -5.43 -11.74 -3.08
CA HIS A 147 -4.03 -12.12 -2.94
C HIS A 147 -3.08 -11.11 -3.59
N GLN A 148 -3.59 -10.06 -4.24
CA GLN A 148 -2.78 -8.95 -4.69
C GLN A 148 -2.35 -8.14 -3.47
N PRO A 149 -1.05 -7.95 -3.29
CA PRO A 149 -0.57 -7.18 -2.17
C PRO A 149 -0.77 -5.69 -2.49
N VAL A 150 -1.54 -4.97 -1.68
CA VAL A 150 -1.93 -3.57 -1.91
C VAL A 150 -1.60 -2.71 -0.69
N ASP A 151 -0.87 -1.63 -0.91
CA ASP A 151 -0.60 -0.59 0.10
C ASP A 151 -1.09 0.77 -0.40
N ARG A 152 -2.41 0.94 -0.46
CA ARG A 152 -3.05 2.17 -0.93
C ARG A 152 -4.26 2.50 -0.06
N PRO A 153 -4.60 3.79 0.12
CA PRO A 153 -5.80 4.16 0.87
C PRO A 153 -7.05 3.62 0.16
N ILE A 154 -7.78 2.75 0.88
CA ILE A 154 -9.00 2.11 0.38
C ILE A 154 -10.20 3.04 0.65
N ARG A 155 -10.91 3.44 -0.42
CA ARG A 155 -12.23 4.09 -0.32
C ARG A 155 -13.32 3.07 -0.66
N LEU A 156 -14.24 2.83 0.25
CA LEU A 156 -15.29 1.82 0.07
C LEU A 156 -16.52 2.42 -0.60
N PHE A 157 -16.95 3.61 -0.17
CA PHE A 157 -18.21 4.23 -0.59
C PHE A 157 -18.02 5.49 -1.44
N HIS A 158 -19.01 5.77 -2.29
CA HIS A 158 -19.07 7.00 -3.09
C HIS A 158 -19.24 8.24 -2.22
N SER A 159 -20.04 8.15 -1.14
CA SER A 159 -20.37 9.28 -0.28
C SER A 159 -19.45 9.34 0.94
N ASP A 160 -19.04 10.57 1.28
CA ASP A 160 -18.16 10.81 2.44
C ASP A 160 -18.85 10.48 3.77
N ILE A 161 -20.18 10.62 3.82
CA ILE A 161 -20.97 10.27 5.00
C ILE A 161 -20.92 8.76 5.24
N LEU A 162 -21.13 7.93 4.22
CA LEU A 162 -21.07 6.47 4.38
C LEU A 162 -19.64 6.01 4.69
N GLU A 163 -18.64 6.64 4.07
CA GLU A 163 -17.25 6.37 4.38
C GLU A 163 -16.94 6.69 5.85
N TYR A 164 -17.39 7.85 6.35
CA TYR A 164 -17.22 8.24 7.74
C TYR A 164 -17.95 7.32 8.72
N LEU A 165 -19.20 6.95 8.42
CA LEU A 165 -19.97 6.01 9.23
C LEU A 165 -19.29 4.64 9.29
N SER A 166 -18.70 4.19 8.18
CA SER A 166 -18.00 2.90 8.10
C SER A 166 -16.63 2.89 8.78
N LYS A 167 -15.94 4.03 8.83
CA LYS A 167 -14.65 4.24 9.50
C LYS A 167 -14.82 5.04 10.78
N THR A 168 -15.77 4.65 11.62
CA THR A 168 -15.98 5.32 12.91
C THR A 168 -14.78 5.06 13.82
N SER A 169 -14.06 6.12 14.18
CA SER A 169 -12.97 6.02 15.17
C SER A 169 -13.53 5.57 16.52
N TRP A 170 -12.76 4.75 17.24
CA TRP A 170 -13.21 4.12 18.49
C TRP A 170 -13.76 5.12 19.54
N TYR A 171 -13.23 6.34 19.60
CA TYR A 171 -13.66 7.38 20.54
C TYR A 171 -15.04 7.99 20.22
N VAL A 172 -15.51 7.88 18.97
CA VAL A 172 -16.83 8.41 18.56
C VAL A 172 -17.95 7.70 19.33
N VAL A 173 -17.76 6.40 19.61
CA VAL A 173 -18.69 5.62 20.44
C VAL A 173 -18.85 6.27 21.81
N PHE A 174 -17.75 6.59 22.49
CA PHE A 174 -17.82 7.23 23.81
C PHE A 174 -18.42 8.63 23.73
N LEU A 175 -18.01 9.44 22.75
CA LEU A 175 -18.53 10.81 22.60
C LEU A 175 -20.05 10.85 22.43
N VAL A 176 -20.61 9.91 21.67
CA VAL A 176 -22.07 9.84 21.41
C VAL A 176 -22.80 9.15 22.56
N TRP A 177 -22.31 8.01 23.04
CA TRP A 177 -23.05 7.20 24.00
C TRP A 177 -22.89 7.64 25.45
N THR A 178 -21.79 8.28 25.85
CA THR A 178 -21.61 8.75 27.23
C THR A 178 -22.67 9.79 27.63
N PRO A 179 -22.96 10.85 26.86
CA PRO A 179 -24.06 11.77 27.18
C PRO A 179 -25.43 11.10 27.23
N VAL A 180 -25.70 10.16 26.31
CA VAL A 180 -26.97 9.41 26.27
C VAL A 180 -27.13 8.56 27.53
N VAL A 181 -26.09 7.81 27.91
CA VAL A 181 -26.11 6.97 29.12
C VAL A 181 -26.24 7.85 30.37
N LEU A 182 -25.53 8.97 30.46
CA LEU A 182 -25.65 9.90 31.58
C LEU A 182 -27.05 10.50 31.69
N TYR A 183 -27.62 10.92 30.57
CA TYR A 183 -28.99 11.46 30.52
C TYR A 183 -30.03 10.41 30.94
N LEU A 184 -29.95 9.20 30.37
CA LEU A 184 -30.87 8.11 30.72
C LEU A 184 -30.71 7.69 32.17
N SER A 185 -29.48 7.62 32.68
CA SER A 185 -29.21 7.32 34.09
C SER A 185 -29.79 8.38 35.01
N TRP A 186 -29.62 9.66 34.69
CA TRP A 186 -30.23 10.78 35.41
C TRP A 186 -31.77 10.71 35.37
N PHE A 187 -32.34 10.49 34.19
CA PHE A 187 -33.78 10.38 34.00
C PHE A 187 -34.37 9.22 34.80
N SER A 188 -33.74 8.04 34.78
CA SER A 188 -34.15 6.91 35.60
C SER A 188 -34.02 7.22 37.09
N TYR A 189 -32.91 7.80 37.54
CA TYR A 189 -32.70 8.13 38.95
C TYR A 189 -33.76 9.09 39.48
N THR A 190 -34.02 10.19 38.75
CA THR A 190 -35.04 11.17 39.12
C THR A 190 -36.45 10.57 39.14
N SER A 191 -36.76 9.67 38.19
CA SER A 191 -38.05 8.97 38.15
C SER A 191 -38.24 8.01 39.34
N LEU A 192 -37.20 7.28 39.75
CA LEU A 192 -37.25 6.45 40.97
C LEU A 192 -37.39 7.32 42.23
N ALA A 193 -36.68 8.45 42.30
CA ALA A 193 -36.72 9.35 43.45
C ALA A 193 -38.11 9.96 43.69
N GLN A 194 -38.95 10.08 42.66
CA GLN A 194 -40.33 10.57 42.77
C GLN A 194 -41.30 9.58 43.41
N GLY A 195 -40.90 8.32 43.66
CA GLY A 195 -41.71 7.34 44.41
C GLY A 195 -42.97 6.82 43.68
N ASN A 196 -43.20 7.22 42.43
CA ASN A 196 -44.34 6.77 41.62
C ASN A 196 -44.14 5.40 40.97
N THR A 197 -42.96 4.78 41.12
CA THR A 197 -42.66 3.47 40.57
C THR A 197 -43.31 2.38 41.42
N ARG A 198 -44.48 1.89 41.00
CA ARG A 198 -45.10 0.70 41.60
C ARG A 198 -44.26 -0.53 41.22
N LEU A 199 -43.39 -0.96 42.12
CA LEU A 199 -42.81 -2.29 42.07
C LEU A 199 -43.96 -3.27 42.33
N PHE A 200 -44.51 -3.88 41.29
CA PHE A 200 -45.47 -4.97 41.45
C PHE A 200 -44.73 -6.13 42.12
N SER A 201 -44.78 -6.15 43.45
CA SER A 201 -44.39 -7.26 44.31
C SER A 201 -45.46 -8.34 44.19
N THR A 202 -45.42 -9.13 43.11
CA THR A 202 -46.16 -10.39 43.06
C THR A 202 -45.33 -11.46 43.77
N PHE A 203 -45.35 -11.45 45.11
CA PHE A 203 -45.00 -12.62 45.90
C PHE A 203 -46.31 -13.32 46.26
N THR A 204 -46.73 -14.27 45.42
CA THR A 204 -47.89 -15.11 45.72
C THR A 204 -47.43 -16.23 46.66
N THR A 205 -48.13 -16.32 47.81
CA THR A 205 -48.08 -17.41 48.80
C THR A 205 -48.75 -18.67 48.26
#